data_AF-A0A418X3U6-F1
#
_entry.id   AF-A0A418X3U6-F1
#
_cell.length_a   1.000
_cell.length_b   1.000
_cell.length_c   1.000
_cell.angle_alpha   90.00
_cell.angle_beta   90.00
_cell.angle_gamma   90.00
#
_symmetry.space_group_name_H-M   'P 1'
#
loop_
_entity.id
_entity.type
_entity.pdbx_description
1 polymer ?
#
loop_
_entity_poly.entity_id
_entity_poly.type
_entity_poly.pdbx_seq_one_letter_code
_entity_poly.pdbx_strand_id
1 'polypeptide(L)'
;MWNPMQHVIALVAAAIAVGGCATPPAPDKSSAAPAARMPEVVTGNASYRERIALPLGAVVRVTLEDVSRADAASRLIAEQTIRPERQVPIPFSLPYDPALINAANRYAVRATISNAEGRLMWTTTQHYGVITQGNPNHADIMLQQVRGPDSATGAPPSAAGRVFTFACEGFDVTARFTQGGVTLKLPDREVVLPQVVSASGARYQKDDVLFWNKGNEALLEVGGKRYPSCKEKAAR
;
A
#
# COMPACT_ATOMS: atom_id res chain seq x y z
N MET A 1 -52.94 -55.46 9.69
CA MET A 1 -53.42 -54.47 10.68
C MET A 1 -53.26 -53.09 10.03
N TRP A 2 -54.25 -52.28 9.69
CA TRP A 2 -55.71 -52.33 9.58
C TRP A 2 -56.03 -51.13 8.66
N ASN A 3 -56.77 -51.33 7.57
CA ASN A 3 -57.48 -50.30 6.79
C ASN A 3 -58.99 -50.53 7.06
N PRO A 4 -59.86 -49.52 7.28
CA PRO A 4 -60.58 -48.87 6.16
C PRO A 4 -60.94 -47.39 6.46
N MET A 5 -61.17 -46.47 5.52
CA MET A 5 -62.18 -46.37 4.45
C MET A 5 -63.64 -46.41 4.94
N GLN A 6 -64.28 -45.24 5.13
CA GLN A 6 -65.74 -45.09 5.01
C GLN A 6 -66.22 -43.64 4.80
N HIS A 7 -66.52 -43.35 3.53
CA HIS A 7 -67.76 -42.79 2.96
C HIS A 7 -68.56 -41.62 3.59
N VAL A 8 -68.72 -40.59 2.74
CA VAL A 8 -69.97 -39.89 2.31
C VAL A 8 -70.61 -38.91 3.30
N ILE A 9 -70.69 -37.64 2.89
CA ILE A 9 -71.94 -36.87 2.73
C ILE A 9 -71.61 -35.60 1.91
N ALA A 10 -72.29 -35.44 0.77
CA ALA A 10 -72.43 -34.19 0.04
C ALA A 10 -73.69 -33.48 0.54
N LEU A 11 -73.65 -32.16 0.74
CA LEU A 11 -74.77 -31.20 0.75
C LEU A 11 -74.16 -29.78 0.88
N VAL A 12 -74.18 -28.98 -0.20
CA VAL A 12 -75.12 -27.86 -0.46
C VAL A 12 -74.71 -26.51 0.18
N ALA A 13 -74.50 -25.57 -0.73
CA ALA A 13 -74.45 -24.10 -0.68
C ALA A 13 -74.71 -23.36 0.65
N ALA A 14 -73.85 -22.37 0.92
CA ALA A 14 -74.25 -21.06 1.42
C ALA A 14 -73.13 -20.03 1.18
N ALA A 15 -73.36 -19.11 0.25
CA ALA A 15 -72.59 -17.87 0.15
C ALA A 15 -72.99 -16.96 1.31
N ILE A 16 -72.08 -16.70 2.25
CA ILE A 16 -72.26 -15.68 3.28
C ILE A 16 -71.08 -14.70 3.16
N ALA A 17 -71.36 -13.55 2.55
CA ALA A 17 -70.51 -12.38 2.60
C ALA A 17 -70.58 -11.79 4.02
N VAL A 18 -69.51 -11.97 4.81
CA VAL A 18 -69.35 -11.23 6.06
C VAL A 18 -68.35 -10.11 5.79
N GLY A 19 -68.85 -8.88 5.86
CA GLY A 19 -68.06 -7.66 5.65
C GLY A 19 -66.94 -7.55 6.68
N GLY A 20 -65.70 -7.51 6.18
CA GLY A 20 -64.54 -7.15 6.98
C GLY A 20 -64.55 -5.66 7.30
N CYS A 21 -64.70 -5.31 8.57
CA CYS A 21 -64.24 -4.02 9.05
C CYS A 21 -62.74 -4.13 9.32
N ALA A 22 -61.93 -4.01 8.27
CA ALA A 22 -60.50 -3.80 8.41
C ALA A 22 -60.28 -2.36 8.89
N THR A 23 -59.86 -2.21 10.15
CA THR A 23 -59.40 -0.93 10.69
C THR A 23 -58.15 -0.51 9.90
N PRO A 24 -58.12 0.67 9.25
CA PRO A 24 -56.89 1.13 8.61
C PRO A 24 -55.82 1.36 9.71
N PRO A 25 -54.59 0.82 9.56
CA PRO A 25 -53.52 1.16 10.47
C PRO A 25 -53.26 2.66 10.40
N ALA A 26 -53.16 3.30 11.56
CA ALA A 26 -52.80 4.70 11.67
C ALA A 26 -51.46 4.95 10.96
N PRO A 27 -51.25 6.11 10.31
CA PRO A 27 -49.95 6.44 9.74
C PRO A 27 -48.94 6.54 10.88
N ASP A 28 -47.95 5.64 10.88
CA ASP A 28 -46.82 5.67 11.79
C ASP A 28 -46.10 7.02 11.68
N LYS A 29 -46.31 7.89 12.67
CA LYS A 29 -45.57 9.16 12.86
C LYS A 29 -44.14 8.90 13.37
N SER A 30 -43.48 7.85 12.90
CA SER A 30 -42.11 7.51 13.27
C SER A 30 -41.32 7.03 12.06
N SER A 31 -41.20 7.92 11.08
CA SER A 31 -40.09 7.91 10.14
C SER A 31 -39.75 9.36 9.84
N ALA A 32 -39.29 10.07 10.88
CA ALA A 32 -38.40 11.20 10.66
C ALA A 32 -37.10 10.61 10.12
N ALA A 33 -36.94 10.65 8.79
CA ALA A 33 -35.63 10.45 8.18
C ALA A 33 -34.63 11.36 8.92
N PRO A 34 -33.48 10.86 9.38
CA PRO A 34 -32.52 11.70 10.07
C PRO A 34 -32.15 12.84 9.13
N ALA A 35 -32.28 14.08 9.61
CA ALA A 35 -31.85 15.25 8.87
C ALA A 35 -30.40 15.03 8.40
N ALA A 36 -30.19 15.05 7.09
CA ALA A 36 -28.87 14.87 6.50
C ALA A 36 -27.93 15.95 7.06
N ARG A 37 -27.01 15.56 7.93
CA ARG A 37 -25.98 16.47 8.44
C ARG A 37 -24.96 16.71 7.34
N MET A 38 -24.56 17.97 7.21
CA MET A 38 -23.52 18.33 6.24
C MET A 38 -22.19 17.73 6.72
N PRO A 39 -21.44 17.03 5.86
CA PRO A 39 -20.14 16.50 6.23
C PRO A 39 -19.18 17.65 6.55
N GLU A 40 -18.42 17.52 7.62
CA GLU A 40 -17.26 18.38 7.87
C GLU A 40 -16.06 17.82 7.11
N VAL A 41 -15.02 18.64 6.92
CA VAL A 41 -13.90 18.30 6.04
C VAL A 41 -12.58 18.59 6.73
N VAL A 42 -11.68 17.61 6.71
CA VAL A 42 -10.26 17.82 6.99
C VAL A 42 -9.53 18.07 5.66
N THR A 43 -8.75 19.15 5.58
CA THR A 43 -7.99 19.52 4.38
C THR A 43 -6.49 19.50 4.62
N GLY A 44 -5.68 19.54 3.57
CA GLY A 44 -4.25 19.67 3.72
C GLY A 44 -3.46 19.33 2.46
N ASN A 45 -2.13 19.27 2.62
CA ASN A 45 -1.22 18.90 1.54
C ASN A 45 -0.34 17.72 1.93
N ALA A 46 -0.19 16.75 1.03
CA ALA A 46 0.75 15.65 1.14
C ALA A 46 2.04 15.96 0.37
N SER A 47 3.19 15.94 1.06
CA SER A 47 4.51 16.26 0.49
C SER A 47 5.57 15.24 0.95
N TYR A 48 6.72 15.22 0.27
CA TYR A 48 7.94 14.55 0.73
C TYR A 48 9.15 15.46 0.47
N ARG A 49 10.30 15.19 1.12
CA ARG A 49 11.46 16.10 1.10
C ARG A 49 12.40 15.85 -0.07
N GLU A 50 12.43 14.61 -0.54
CA GLU A 50 13.29 14.14 -1.60
C GLU A 50 12.96 14.88 -2.90
N ARG A 51 13.98 15.36 -3.61
CA ARG A 51 13.81 16.05 -4.90
C ARG A 51 13.67 15.06 -6.04
N ILE A 52 12.73 14.14 -5.90
CA ILE A 52 12.44 13.07 -6.85
C ILE A 52 11.02 13.28 -7.37
N ALA A 53 10.83 13.12 -8.67
CA ALA A 53 9.50 13.20 -9.26
C ALA A 53 8.63 12.04 -8.77
N LEU A 54 7.37 12.34 -8.49
CA LEU A 54 6.35 11.34 -8.25
C LEU A 54 6.24 10.42 -9.48
N PRO A 55 6.32 9.09 -9.31
CA PRO A 55 6.25 8.15 -10.41
C PRO A 55 4.94 8.27 -11.19
N LEU A 56 5.01 8.01 -12.50
CA LEU A 56 3.81 7.88 -13.33
C LEU A 56 2.92 6.76 -12.80
N GLY A 57 1.61 7.02 -12.74
CA GLY A 57 0.64 6.05 -12.22
C GLY A 57 0.68 5.87 -10.70
N ALA A 58 1.34 6.76 -9.96
CA ALA A 58 1.28 6.74 -8.50
C ALA A 58 -0.16 6.91 -7.98
N VAL A 59 -0.45 6.27 -6.85
CA VAL A 59 -1.73 6.37 -6.14
C VAL A 59 -1.44 6.83 -4.72
N VAL A 60 -2.05 7.94 -4.33
CA VAL A 60 -2.01 8.44 -2.95
C VAL A 60 -3.26 8.01 -2.23
N ARG A 61 -3.12 7.38 -1.06
CA ARG A 61 -4.23 7.09 -0.16
C ARG A 61 -4.04 7.92 1.10
N VAL A 62 -5.04 8.71 1.44
CA VAL A 62 -5.07 9.53 2.66
C VAL A 62 -6.21 9.03 3.53
N THR A 63 -5.93 8.78 4.81
CA THR A 63 -6.90 8.27 5.78
C THR A 63 -7.02 9.21 6.97
N LEU A 64 -8.25 9.37 7.46
CA LEU A 64 -8.55 9.94 8.78
C LEU A 64 -8.84 8.77 9.72
N GLU A 65 -8.09 8.69 10.81
CA GLU A 65 -8.11 7.55 11.72
C GLU A 65 -8.31 8.00 13.18
N ASP A 66 -9.09 7.24 13.94
CA ASP A 66 -9.11 7.32 15.41
C ASP A 66 -7.92 6.54 15.98
N VAL A 67 -6.99 7.27 16.60
CA VAL A 67 -5.71 6.78 17.14
C VAL A 67 -5.70 6.82 18.68
N SER A 68 -6.89 6.77 19.29
CA SER A 68 -7.02 6.83 20.76
C SER A 68 -6.46 5.60 21.46
N ARG A 69 -6.50 4.44 20.78
CA ARG A 69 -5.98 3.16 21.28
C ARG A 69 -4.56 2.95 20.77
N ALA A 70 -3.59 2.87 21.68
CA ALA A 70 -2.18 2.70 21.32
C ALA A 70 -1.86 1.27 20.82
N ASP A 71 -2.51 0.26 21.38
CA ASP A 71 -2.17 -1.16 21.16
C ASP A 71 -3.18 -1.90 20.26
N ALA A 72 -3.96 -1.16 19.47
CA ALA A 72 -4.95 -1.71 18.57
C ALA A 72 -4.89 -1.03 17.20
N ALA A 73 -5.38 -1.71 16.17
CA ALA A 73 -5.53 -1.09 14.86
C ALA A 73 -6.41 0.17 14.96
N SER A 74 -5.94 1.27 14.37
CA SER A 74 -6.70 2.51 14.32
C SER A 74 -8.02 2.28 13.57
N ARG A 75 -9.09 2.92 14.05
CA ARG A 75 -10.39 2.85 13.37
C ARG A 75 -10.41 3.88 12.25
N LEU A 76 -10.68 3.42 11.01
CA LEU A 76 -10.87 4.30 9.87
C LEU A 76 -12.17 5.11 10.01
N ILE A 77 -12.07 6.42 9.80
CA ILE A 77 -13.21 7.36 9.81
C ILE A 77 -13.55 7.79 8.39
N ALA A 78 -12.53 8.18 7.61
CA ALA A 78 -12.68 8.58 6.22
C ALA A 78 -11.43 8.22 5.42
N GLU A 79 -11.57 8.03 4.12
CA GLU A 79 -10.48 7.74 3.19
C GLU A 79 -10.68 8.51 1.88
N GLN A 80 -9.58 8.98 1.32
CA GLN A 80 -9.51 9.49 -0.04
C GLN A 80 -8.41 8.77 -0.81
N THR A 81 -8.73 8.29 -2.01
CA THR A 81 -7.75 7.81 -2.98
C THR A 81 -7.59 8.83 -4.10
N ILE A 82 -6.36 9.25 -4.36
CA ILE A 82 -6.01 10.30 -5.31
C ILE A 82 -5.06 9.73 -6.37
N ARG A 83 -5.36 10.00 -7.65
CA ARG A 83 -4.43 9.83 -8.77
C ARG A 83 -3.89 11.22 -9.13
N PRO A 84 -2.73 11.62 -8.60
CA PRO A 84 -2.24 12.98 -8.75
C PRO A 84 -1.84 13.27 -10.19
N GLU A 85 -2.35 14.39 -10.71
CA GLU A 85 -2.01 14.92 -12.04
C GLU A 85 -0.80 15.87 -11.99
N ARG A 86 -0.39 16.27 -10.80
CA ARG A 86 0.68 17.22 -10.53
C ARG A 86 1.66 16.66 -9.52
N GLN A 87 2.87 17.20 -9.52
CA GLN A 87 3.90 16.90 -8.53
C GLN A 87 3.50 17.44 -7.15
N VAL A 88 4.15 16.94 -6.10
CA VAL A 88 3.96 17.42 -4.73
C VAL A 88 4.18 18.95 -4.62
N PRO A 89 3.46 19.65 -3.72
CA PRO A 89 2.46 19.15 -2.78
C PRO A 89 1.14 18.68 -3.42
N ILE A 90 0.59 17.57 -2.92
CA ILE A 90 -0.68 16.99 -3.38
C ILE A 90 -1.79 17.40 -2.42
N PRO A 91 -2.76 18.25 -2.83
CA PRO A 91 -3.85 18.64 -1.96
C PRO A 91 -4.82 17.47 -1.74
N PHE A 92 -5.36 17.37 -0.53
CA PHE A 92 -6.40 16.40 -0.17
C PHE A 92 -7.56 17.04 0.59
N SER A 93 -8.70 16.35 0.58
CA SER A 93 -9.95 16.75 1.23
C SER A 93 -10.68 15.50 1.71
N LEU A 94 -10.80 15.35 3.03
CA LEU A 94 -11.40 14.20 3.70
C LEU A 94 -12.72 14.62 4.34
N PRO A 95 -13.86 14.50 3.63
CA PRO A 95 -15.17 14.67 4.24
C PRO A 95 -15.44 13.54 5.25
N TYR A 96 -15.97 13.89 6.42
CA TYR A 96 -16.33 12.95 7.48
C TYR A 96 -17.69 13.30 8.10
N ASP A 97 -18.32 12.31 8.74
CA ASP A 97 -19.51 12.53 9.57
C ASP A 97 -19.09 12.92 10.99
N PRO A 98 -19.45 14.14 11.48
CA PRO A 98 -19.14 14.57 12.84
C PRO A 98 -19.71 13.64 13.93
N ALA A 99 -20.75 12.86 13.64
CA ALA A 99 -21.29 11.89 14.60
C ALA A 99 -20.32 10.73 14.92
N LEU A 100 -19.31 10.51 14.08
CA LEU A 100 -18.25 9.52 14.32
C LEU A 100 -17.13 10.07 15.22
N ILE A 101 -17.17 11.36 15.54
CA ILE A 101 -16.15 12.05 16.34
C ILE A 101 -16.57 12.10 17.81
N ASN A 102 -15.67 11.65 18.68
CA ASN A 102 -15.76 11.81 20.12
C ASN A 102 -14.70 12.82 20.58
N ALA A 103 -15.12 13.86 21.29
CA ALA A 103 -14.23 14.91 21.77
C ALA A 103 -13.12 14.41 22.71
N ALA A 104 -13.31 13.27 23.40
CA ALA A 104 -12.31 12.67 24.27
C ALA A 104 -11.24 11.87 23.50
N ASN A 105 -11.49 11.55 22.23
CA ASN A 105 -10.60 10.74 21.41
C ASN A 105 -9.52 11.61 20.74
N ARG A 106 -8.60 10.95 20.04
CA ARG A 106 -7.55 11.56 19.22
C ARG A 106 -7.69 11.08 17.79
N TYR A 107 -7.64 12.00 16.85
CA TYR A 107 -7.75 11.72 15.42
C TYR A 107 -6.50 12.20 14.70
N ALA A 108 -6.05 11.41 13.73
CA ALA A 108 -4.88 11.71 12.94
C ALA A 108 -5.09 11.44 11.45
N VAL A 109 -4.41 12.23 10.62
CA VAL A 109 -4.29 11.99 9.19
C VAL A 109 -3.04 11.14 8.91
N ARG A 110 -3.20 10.12 8.08
CA ARG A 110 -2.11 9.28 7.57
C ARG A 110 -2.17 9.28 6.04
N ALA A 111 -1.03 9.17 5.39
CA ALA A 111 -1.00 8.98 3.94
C ALA A 111 0.04 7.94 3.52
N THR A 112 -0.28 7.26 2.42
CA THR A 112 0.61 6.38 1.70
C THR A 112 0.63 6.75 0.22
N ILE A 113 1.76 6.49 -0.43
CA ILE A 113 1.91 6.60 -1.88
C ILE A 113 2.44 5.27 -2.39
N SER A 114 1.69 4.66 -3.30
CA SER A 114 2.09 3.44 -4.01
C SER A 114 2.32 3.73 -5.49
N ASN A 115 3.14 2.91 -6.15
CA ASN A 115 3.31 2.97 -7.59
C ASN A 115 2.14 2.30 -8.36
N ALA A 116 2.24 2.29 -9.70
CA ALA A 116 1.23 1.69 -10.58
C ALA A 116 1.01 0.19 -10.33
N GLU A 117 2.02 -0.53 -9.84
CA GLU A 117 1.92 -1.95 -9.47
C GLU A 117 1.40 -2.18 -8.03
N GLY A 118 1.07 -1.11 -7.31
CA GLY A 118 0.56 -1.17 -5.93
C GLY A 118 1.65 -1.31 -4.85
N ARG A 119 2.94 -1.26 -5.20
CA ARG A 119 4.05 -1.29 -4.24
C ARG A 119 4.13 0.03 -3.48
N LEU A 120 4.08 -0.05 -2.15
CA LEU A 120 4.22 1.10 -1.26
C LEU A 120 5.61 1.73 -1.40
N MET A 121 5.65 3.04 -1.62
CA MET A 121 6.89 3.79 -1.83
C MET A 121 7.09 4.90 -0.80
N TRP A 122 6.02 5.54 -0.30
CA TRP A 122 6.09 6.53 0.76
C TRP A 122 4.98 6.35 1.78
N THR A 123 5.24 6.71 3.03
CA THR A 123 4.27 6.66 4.13
C THR A 123 4.55 7.77 5.15
N THR A 124 3.51 8.30 5.79
CA THR A 124 3.68 9.17 6.97
C THR A 124 4.17 8.37 8.17
N THR A 125 5.22 8.86 8.84
CA THR A 125 5.79 8.24 10.05
C THR A 125 5.59 9.06 11.31
N GLN A 126 5.16 10.32 11.17
CA GLN A 126 4.85 11.22 12.27
C GLN A 126 3.34 11.28 12.53
N HIS A 127 2.96 11.74 13.71
CA HIS A 127 1.57 11.96 14.07
C HIS A 127 1.11 13.34 13.57
N TYR A 128 0.06 13.35 12.74
CA TYR A 128 -0.60 14.57 12.25
C TYR A 128 -2.01 14.66 12.83
N GLY A 129 -2.12 15.27 14.01
CA GLY A 129 -3.38 15.37 14.75
C GLY A 129 -4.35 16.37 14.13
N VAL A 130 -5.64 16.05 14.15
CA VAL A 130 -6.73 16.89 13.62
C VAL A 130 -7.99 16.81 14.50
N ILE A 131 -8.91 17.76 14.32
CA ILE A 131 -10.28 17.81 14.87
C ILE A 131 -10.38 18.02 16.39
N THR A 132 -9.62 17.28 17.19
CA THR A 132 -9.73 17.22 18.65
C THR A 132 -8.42 17.60 19.33
N GLN A 133 -8.42 17.72 20.66
CA GLN A 133 -7.24 18.09 21.44
C GLN A 133 -6.62 19.44 21.03
N GLY A 134 -7.46 20.38 20.58
CA GLY A 134 -7.03 21.69 20.08
C GLY A 134 -6.42 21.67 18.68
N ASN A 135 -6.41 20.52 17.98
CA ASN A 135 -5.91 20.43 16.61
C ASN A 135 -6.93 20.99 15.60
N PRO A 136 -6.46 21.65 14.53
CA PRO A 136 -7.35 22.18 13.49
C PRO A 136 -7.89 21.07 12.57
N ASN A 137 -8.88 21.41 11.74
CA ASN A 137 -9.35 20.57 10.62
C ASN A 137 -8.46 20.71 9.37
N HIS A 138 -7.15 20.86 9.58
CA HIS A 138 -6.15 21.07 8.54
C HIS A 138 -4.83 20.41 8.91
N ALA A 139 -4.18 19.70 7.98
CA ALA A 139 -2.88 19.08 8.20
C ALA A 139 -2.00 19.04 6.94
N ASP A 140 -0.88 19.76 6.96
CA ASP A 140 0.19 19.57 5.99
C ASP A 140 1.08 18.40 6.43
N ILE A 141 1.05 17.32 5.65
CA ILE A 141 1.68 16.05 6.02
C ILE A 141 2.94 15.80 5.18
N MET A 142 4.01 15.42 5.86
CA MET A 142 5.26 14.99 5.26
C MET A 142 5.37 13.47 5.30
N LEU A 143 5.43 12.85 4.12
CA LEU A 143 5.69 11.43 3.95
C LEU A 143 7.20 11.19 3.92
N GLN A 144 7.58 9.99 4.32
CA GLN A 144 8.94 9.47 4.21
C GLN A 144 8.95 8.29 3.27
N GLN A 145 10.05 8.14 2.53
CA GLN A 145 10.23 7.00 1.65
C GLN A 145 10.27 5.71 2.47
N VAL A 146 9.48 4.72 2.08
CA VAL A 146 9.64 3.37 2.57
C VAL A 146 10.96 2.85 2.03
N ARG A 147 11.92 2.69 2.93
CA ARG A 147 13.13 1.95 2.63
C ARG A 147 12.71 0.55 2.24
N GLY A 148 13.00 0.15 1.00
CA GLY A 148 12.99 -1.27 0.67
C GLY A 148 13.95 -2.02 1.61
N PRO A 149 13.89 -3.36 1.65
CA PRO A 149 14.90 -4.16 2.35
C PRO A 149 16.35 -3.82 1.95
N ASP A 150 16.55 -3.07 0.86
CA ASP A 150 17.85 -2.63 0.36
C ASP A 150 18.38 -1.31 0.97
N SER A 151 17.62 -0.61 1.83
CA SER A 151 18.04 0.69 2.41
C SER A 151 18.12 0.70 3.94
N ALA A 152 17.72 -0.39 4.59
CA ALA A 152 18.01 -0.62 6.00
C ALA A 152 19.14 -1.65 6.09
N THR A 153 20.17 -1.30 6.84
CA THR A 153 21.26 -2.16 7.30
C THR A 153 22.48 -2.29 6.38
N GLY A 154 23.59 -1.71 6.83
CA GLY A 154 24.93 -2.25 6.57
C GLY A 154 25.16 -3.57 7.33
N ALA A 155 24.19 -4.48 7.28
CA ALA A 155 24.34 -5.87 7.70
C ALA A 155 24.26 -6.73 6.43
N PRO A 156 25.05 -7.82 6.36
CA PRO A 156 25.02 -8.70 5.20
C PRO A 156 23.60 -9.28 5.01
N PRO A 157 22.97 -9.15 3.83
CA PRO A 157 21.78 -9.93 3.51
C PRO A 157 22.16 -11.42 3.53
N SER A 158 21.69 -12.13 4.55
CA SER A 158 21.96 -13.55 4.70
C SER A 158 21.18 -14.38 3.68
N ALA A 159 21.95 -15.02 2.79
CA ALA A 159 21.91 -16.47 2.51
C ALA A 159 20.83 -17.11 1.61
N ALA A 160 20.23 -16.41 0.63
CA ALA A 160 19.51 -17.11 -0.45
C ALA A 160 19.75 -16.52 -1.85
N GLY A 161 20.93 -15.94 -2.07
CA GLY A 161 21.33 -15.46 -3.38
C GLY A 161 22.07 -16.51 -4.19
N ARG A 162 21.85 -16.58 -5.51
CA ARG A 162 22.67 -17.42 -6.39
C ARG A 162 24.08 -16.81 -6.44
N VAL A 163 25.08 -17.61 -6.16
CA VAL A 163 26.48 -17.18 -6.14
C VAL A 163 27.16 -17.68 -7.41
N PHE A 164 27.80 -16.77 -8.11
CA PHE A 164 28.62 -17.07 -9.28
C PHE A 164 29.99 -16.41 -9.10
N THR A 165 31.03 -17.05 -9.61
CA THR A 165 32.38 -16.49 -9.59
C THR A 165 32.79 -16.18 -11.02
N PHE A 166 33.21 -14.95 -11.29
CA PHE A 166 33.69 -14.52 -12.59
C PHE A 166 35.20 -14.27 -12.52
N ALA A 167 35.95 -14.86 -13.44
CA ALA A 167 37.37 -14.57 -13.66
C ALA A 167 37.50 -13.30 -14.50
N CYS A 168 37.98 -12.21 -13.91
CA CYS A 168 38.33 -10.99 -14.63
C CYS A 168 39.86 -10.93 -14.84
N GLU A 169 40.33 -9.94 -15.60
CA GLU A 169 41.77 -9.75 -15.82
C GLU A 169 42.50 -9.44 -14.49
N GLY A 170 43.20 -10.45 -13.96
CA GLY A 170 44.05 -10.33 -12.77
C GLY A 170 43.38 -10.67 -11.43
N PHE A 171 42.07 -10.95 -11.39
CA PHE A 171 41.36 -11.29 -10.15
C PHE A 171 40.02 -11.97 -10.41
N ASP A 172 39.49 -12.61 -9.38
CA ASP A 172 38.15 -13.17 -9.38
C ASP A 172 37.16 -12.23 -8.67
N VAL A 173 35.94 -12.17 -9.19
CA VAL A 173 34.82 -11.48 -8.57
C VAL A 173 33.74 -12.48 -8.24
N THR A 174 33.31 -12.52 -6.98
CA THR A 174 32.16 -13.31 -6.59
C THR A 174 30.91 -12.43 -6.60
N ALA A 175 29.96 -12.76 -7.46
CA ALA A 175 28.67 -12.10 -7.57
C ALA A 175 27.59 -12.94 -6.87
N ARG A 176 27.00 -12.38 -5.80
CA ARG A 176 25.85 -12.96 -5.10
C ARG A 176 24.60 -12.19 -5.51
N PHE A 177 23.76 -12.82 -6.34
CA PHE A 177 22.52 -12.21 -6.84
C PHE A 177 21.37 -12.49 -5.88
N THR A 178 20.68 -11.44 -5.43
CA THR A 178 19.47 -11.53 -4.60
C THR A 178 18.27 -10.97 -5.36
N GLN A 179 17.09 -10.91 -4.73
CA GLN A 179 15.90 -10.33 -5.36
C GLN A 179 16.00 -8.80 -5.60
N GLY A 180 16.88 -8.09 -4.89
CA GLY A 180 17.01 -6.62 -4.95
C GLY A 180 18.23 -6.11 -5.73
N GLY A 181 19.18 -6.99 -6.10
CA GLY A 181 20.42 -6.56 -6.73
C GLY A 181 21.51 -7.63 -6.75
N VAL A 182 22.76 -7.18 -6.84
CA VAL A 182 23.93 -8.05 -6.74
C VAL A 182 24.91 -7.51 -5.71
N THR A 183 25.44 -8.40 -4.89
CA THR A 183 26.60 -8.11 -4.04
C THR A 183 27.85 -8.64 -4.72
N LEU A 184 28.78 -7.76 -5.04
CA LEU A 184 30.09 -8.11 -5.61
C LEU A 184 31.15 -8.13 -4.53
N LYS A 185 31.81 -9.27 -4.35
CA LYS A 185 33.04 -9.38 -3.58
C LYS A 185 34.21 -9.14 -4.52
N LEU A 186 34.77 -7.93 -4.46
CA LEU A 186 36.00 -7.54 -5.14
C LEU A 186 37.21 -7.88 -4.24
N PRO A 187 38.45 -7.85 -4.75
CA PRO A 187 39.64 -8.16 -3.96
C PRO A 187 39.85 -7.22 -2.75
N ASP A 188 39.47 -5.95 -2.90
CA ASP A 188 39.68 -4.88 -1.93
C ASP A 188 38.45 -4.59 -1.05
N ARG A 189 37.23 -4.84 -1.58
CA ARG A 189 35.98 -4.47 -0.91
C ARG A 189 34.78 -5.29 -1.39
N GLU A 190 33.69 -5.23 -0.62
CA GLU A 190 32.39 -5.76 -1.05
C GLU A 190 31.44 -4.59 -1.36
N VAL A 191 30.73 -4.67 -2.49
CA VAL A 191 29.85 -3.59 -2.97
C VAL A 191 28.47 -4.14 -3.31
N VAL A 192 27.41 -3.46 -2.85
CA VAL A 192 26.02 -3.78 -3.19
C VAL A 192 25.56 -2.88 -4.33
N LEU A 193 25.14 -3.48 -5.44
CA LEU A 193 24.68 -2.79 -6.64
C LEU A 193 23.19 -3.07 -6.87
N PRO A 194 22.34 -2.04 -6.94
CA PRO A 194 20.94 -2.21 -7.34
C PRO A 194 20.87 -2.53 -8.83
N GLN A 195 19.83 -3.25 -9.24
CA GLN A 195 19.55 -3.48 -10.66
C GLN A 195 19.06 -2.19 -11.32
N VAL A 196 19.59 -1.88 -12.50
CA VAL A 196 19.16 -0.74 -13.32
C VAL A 196 18.48 -1.22 -14.60
N VAL A 197 17.54 -0.44 -15.12
CA VAL A 197 16.81 -0.76 -16.36
C VAL A 197 17.81 -0.93 -17.51
N SER A 198 17.73 -2.03 -18.26
CA SER A 198 18.60 -2.29 -19.42
C SER A 198 17.86 -3.03 -20.54
N ALA A 199 18.27 -2.79 -21.79
CA ALA A 199 17.61 -3.34 -22.98
C ALA A 199 17.93 -4.82 -23.24
N SER A 200 19.02 -5.37 -22.69
CA SER A 200 19.38 -6.80 -22.80
C SER A 200 20.36 -7.18 -21.69
N GLY A 201 20.11 -8.30 -20.99
CA GLY A 201 20.93 -8.77 -19.87
C GLY A 201 20.56 -8.14 -18.53
N ALA A 202 21.32 -8.48 -17.48
CA ALA A 202 21.10 -7.96 -16.13
C ALA A 202 22.21 -6.98 -15.77
N ARG A 203 21.85 -5.71 -15.62
CA ARG A 203 22.77 -4.60 -15.35
C ARG A 203 22.54 -4.07 -13.95
N TYR A 204 23.64 -3.85 -13.24
CA TYR A 204 23.68 -3.39 -11.87
C TYR A 204 24.69 -2.24 -11.77
N GLN A 205 24.31 -1.13 -11.13
CA GLN A 205 25.17 0.05 -11.11
C GLN A 205 24.96 0.88 -9.85
N LYS A 206 26.07 1.29 -9.23
CA LYS A 206 26.11 2.24 -8.10
C LYS A 206 27.45 2.97 -8.12
N ASP A 207 27.42 4.29 -7.95
CA ASP A 207 28.62 5.12 -7.89
C ASP A 207 29.53 4.90 -9.12
N ASP A 208 30.79 4.51 -8.90
CA ASP A 208 31.79 4.21 -9.92
C ASP A 208 31.83 2.74 -10.36
N VAL A 209 30.88 1.93 -9.87
CA VAL A 209 30.86 0.48 -10.12
C VAL A 209 29.68 0.10 -11.01
N LEU A 210 29.98 -0.63 -12.08
CA LEU A 210 29.02 -1.16 -13.03
C LEU A 210 29.31 -2.64 -13.24
N PHE A 211 28.29 -3.47 -13.10
CA PHE A 211 28.36 -4.88 -13.43
C PHE A 211 27.21 -5.25 -14.36
N TRP A 212 27.53 -5.77 -15.52
CA TRP A 212 26.55 -6.17 -16.52
C TRP A 212 26.84 -7.58 -16.97
N ASN A 213 25.97 -8.52 -16.61
CA ASN A 213 26.12 -9.91 -16.98
C ASN A 213 25.11 -10.34 -18.04
N LYS A 214 25.58 -11.22 -18.93
CA LYS A 214 24.79 -11.86 -19.98
C LYS A 214 25.27 -13.30 -20.11
N GLY A 215 24.47 -14.25 -19.60
CA GLY A 215 24.88 -15.65 -19.53
C GLY A 215 26.10 -15.83 -18.63
N ASN A 216 27.16 -16.44 -19.16
CA ASN A 216 28.42 -16.72 -18.47
C ASN A 216 29.50 -15.64 -18.67
N GLU A 217 29.17 -14.52 -19.31
CA GLU A 217 30.05 -13.38 -19.49
C GLU A 217 29.55 -12.20 -18.66
N ALA A 218 30.50 -11.41 -18.14
CA ALA A 218 30.23 -10.17 -17.46
C ALA A 218 31.21 -9.07 -17.87
N LEU A 219 30.67 -7.86 -17.96
CA LEU A 219 31.43 -6.63 -18.02
C LEU A 219 31.42 -6.01 -16.61
N LEU A 220 32.61 -5.66 -16.12
CA LEU A 220 32.79 -5.00 -14.84
C LEU A 220 33.54 -3.67 -15.07
N GLU A 221 33.05 -2.58 -14.48
CA GLU A 221 33.80 -1.33 -14.33
C GLU A 221 33.92 -1.02 -12.84
N VAL A 222 35.13 -0.73 -12.38
CA VAL A 222 35.45 -0.35 -10.99
C VAL A 222 36.60 0.65 -11.02
N GLY A 223 36.50 1.76 -10.27
CA GLY A 223 37.60 2.73 -10.15
C GLY A 223 38.02 3.34 -11.50
N GLY A 224 37.09 3.46 -12.44
CA GLY A 224 37.35 3.95 -13.80
C GLY A 224 38.03 2.96 -14.74
N LYS A 225 38.39 1.75 -14.28
CA LYS A 225 38.94 0.69 -15.14
C LYS A 225 37.83 -0.27 -15.57
N ARG A 226 37.84 -0.63 -16.86
CA ARG A 226 36.86 -1.50 -17.50
C ARG A 226 37.45 -2.88 -17.79
N TYR A 227 36.70 -3.92 -17.42
CA TYR A 227 37.00 -5.33 -17.61
C TYR A 227 35.87 -5.94 -18.45
N PRO A 228 35.99 -5.96 -19.79
CA PRO A 228 34.89 -6.31 -20.68
C PRO A 228 34.63 -7.82 -20.81
N SER A 229 35.52 -8.66 -20.29
CA SER A 229 35.53 -10.11 -20.60
C SER A 229 35.70 -10.97 -19.35
N CYS A 230 34.94 -10.68 -18.30
CA CYS A 230 34.91 -11.55 -17.13
C CYS A 230 34.12 -12.82 -17.43
N LYS A 231 34.69 -14.00 -17.14
CA LYS A 231 34.09 -15.31 -17.47
C LYS A 231 33.66 -16.06 -16.23
N GLU A 232 32.42 -16.53 -16.20
CA GLU A 232 31.91 -17.38 -15.13
C GLU A 232 32.76 -18.65 -15.02
N LYS A 233 33.22 -18.96 -13.81
CA LYS A 233 33.84 -20.23 -13.45
C LYS A 233 32.75 -21.22 -13.10
N ALA A 234 32.88 -22.46 -13.58
CA ALA A 234 31.98 -23.54 -13.20
C ALA A 234 31.95 -23.67 -11.67
N ALA A 235 30.75 -23.84 -11.11
CA ALA A 235 30.58 -24.17 -9.70
C ALA A 235 31.34 -25.48 -9.42
N ARG A 236 32.24 -25.46 -8.43
CA ARG A 236 32.86 -26.68 -7.90
C ARG A 236 31.88 -27.40 -6.98
#